data_AF-A0A3D9KW07-F1
#
_entry.id   AF-A0A3D9KW07-F1
#
_cell.length_a   1.000
_cell.length_b   1.000
_cell.length_c   1.000
_cell.angle_alpha   90.00
_cell.angle_beta   90.00
_cell.angle_gamma   90.00
#
_symmetry.space_group_name_H-M   'P 1'
#
loop_
_entity.id
_entity.type
_entity.pdbx_description
1 polymer ?
#
loop_
_entity_poly.entity_id
_entity_poly.type
_entity_poly.pdbx_seq_one_letter_code
_entity_poly.pdbx_strand_id
1 'polypeptide(L)'
;MKQIAIAFLLILTAFTTLAQGDYAVLASTDTLYGKVTLLMPENTTERITLTTEEQEYTFAANQLLEVKKDDDYYKGVRFGDKYRLMKRLTKGYLTLFEYRYDDSFHFGAQYLLKANGDGMEVPNIAFRSNMSKFLETECPGFAQKVANKAYKRSEVVQLVKDFNNSCTDRQPTPLDPAKSNDSLYDLATLLVDIQKRQASGEKIPAYMIQALESYADQDVNKALKGLIDNLKTSR
;
A
#
# COMPACT_ATOMS: atom_id res chain seq x y z
N MET A 1 -35.46 2.67 -42.73
CA MET A 1 -35.69 1.83 -41.52
C MET A 1 -34.46 1.03 -41.09
N LYS A 2 -33.71 0.35 -41.97
CA LYS A 2 -32.49 -0.42 -41.58
C LYS A 2 -31.37 0.42 -40.92
N GLN A 3 -31.16 1.68 -41.33
CA GLN A 3 -30.10 2.52 -40.75
C GLN A 3 -30.40 3.04 -39.34
N ILE A 4 -31.68 3.18 -38.97
CA ILE A 4 -32.09 3.59 -37.61
C ILE A 4 -31.88 2.43 -36.61
N ALA A 5 -32.09 1.18 -37.04
CA ALA A 5 -31.85 0.00 -36.21
C ALA A 5 -30.36 -0.20 -35.87
N ILE A 6 -29.46 0.11 -36.81
CA ILE A 6 -28.00 0.00 -36.60
C ILE A 6 -27.50 1.07 -35.61
N ALA A 7 -28.04 2.29 -35.70
CA ALA A 7 -27.72 3.36 -34.75
C ALA A 7 -28.18 3.03 -33.32
N PHE A 8 -29.35 2.41 -33.16
CA PHE A 8 -29.86 2.01 -31.84
C PHE A 8 -29.03 0.87 -31.21
N LEU A 9 -28.53 -0.06 -32.03
CA LEU A 9 -27.67 -1.17 -31.57
C LEU A 9 -26.27 -0.69 -31.12
N LEU A 10 -25.72 0.33 -31.79
CA LEU A 10 -24.44 0.95 -31.40
C LEU A 10 -24.55 1.78 -30.12
N ILE A 11 -25.71 2.37 -29.82
CA ILE A 11 -25.94 3.11 -28.57
C ILE A 11 -26.07 2.15 -27.37
N LEU A 12 -26.66 0.97 -27.56
CA LEU A 12 -26.79 -0.04 -26.49
C LEU A 12 -25.46 -0.70 -26.08
N THR A 13 -24.47 -0.78 -26.98
CA THR A 13 -23.13 -1.33 -26.67
C THR A 13 -22.20 -0.31 -26.00
N ALA A 14 -22.53 0.98 -26.05
CA ALA A 14 -21.78 2.02 -25.34
C ALA A 14 -22.08 2.08 -23.83
N PHE A 15 -23.17 1.45 -23.36
CA PHE A 15 -23.54 1.43 -21.93
C PHE A 15 -22.97 0.23 -21.16
N THR A 16 -22.25 -0.67 -21.81
CA THR A 16 -21.45 -1.71 -21.14
C THR A 16 -20.04 -1.20 -20.82
N THR A 17 -19.89 0.09 -20.51
CA THR A 17 -18.73 0.54 -19.74
C THR A 17 -18.85 -0.12 -18.38
N LEU A 18 -18.27 -1.32 -18.28
CA LEU A 18 -18.08 -2.07 -17.06
C LEU A 18 -17.58 -1.07 -16.01
N ALA A 19 -18.41 -0.79 -15.01
CA ALA A 19 -17.89 -0.34 -13.74
C ALA A 19 -16.81 -1.36 -13.41
N GLN A 20 -15.54 -0.96 -13.52
CA GLN A 20 -14.41 -1.82 -13.21
C GLN A 20 -14.62 -2.26 -11.78
N GLY A 21 -15.05 -3.52 -11.61
CA GLY A 21 -15.45 -4.07 -10.33
C GLY A 21 -14.29 -4.07 -9.35
N ASP A 22 -14.63 -4.38 -8.11
CA ASP A 22 -13.66 -4.56 -7.04
C ASP A 22 -12.51 -5.50 -7.48
N TYR A 23 -11.31 -5.16 -7.05
CA TYR A 23 -10.13 -5.98 -7.30
C TYR A 23 -9.09 -5.82 -6.20
N ALA A 24 -8.19 -6.80 -6.12
CA ALA A 24 -7.00 -6.75 -5.28
C ALA A 24 -5.76 -7.05 -6.12
N VAL A 25 -4.75 -6.20 -6.01
CA VAL A 25 -3.41 -6.41 -6.54
C VAL A 25 -2.54 -6.95 -5.41
N LEU A 26 -2.06 -8.18 -5.56
CA LEU A 26 -1.25 -8.86 -4.57
C LEU A 26 0.22 -8.43 -4.67
N ALA A 27 0.97 -8.59 -3.58
CA ALA A 27 2.42 -8.41 -3.56
C ALA A 27 3.15 -9.39 -4.51
N SER A 28 2.53 -10.54 -4.83
CA SER A 28 2.99 -11.45 -5.88
C SER A 28 2.84 -10.91 -7.30
N THR A 29 2.29 -9.71 -7.46
CA THR A 29 1.93 -9.04 -8.74
C THR A 29 0.70 -9.61 -9.45
N ASP A 30 0.02 -10.61 -8.87
CA ASP A 30 -1.26 -11.08 -9.37
C ASP A 30 -2.38 -10.06 -9.10
N THR A 31 -3.31 -9.94 -10.04
CA THR A 31 -4.54 -9.16 -9.84
C THR A 31 -5.74 -10.09 -9.84
N LEU A 32 -6.52 -10.05 -8.76
CA LEU A 32 -7.73 -10.84 -8.61
C LEU A 32 -8.95 -9.91 -8.62
N TYR A 33 -9.94 -10.27 -9.43
CA TYR A 33 -11.20 -9.54 -9.54
C TYR A 33 -12.30 -10.29 -8.79
N GLY A 34 -13.12 -9.57 -8.05
CA GLY A 34 -14.14 -10.16 -7.21
C GLY A 34 -14.62 -9.18 -6.16
N LYS A 35 -15.71 -9.52 -5.46
CA LYS A 35 -16.27 -8.64 -4.44
C LYS A 35 -15.30 -8.50 -3.26
N VAL A 36 -14.90 -7.28 -2.93
CA VAL A 36 -14.03 -7.00 -1.79
C VAL A 36 -14.86 -6.67 -0.56
N THR A 37 -14.56 -7.33 0.56
CA THR A 37 -15.10 -6.96 1.88
C THR A 37 -13.95 -6.62 2.82
N LEU A 38 -14.01 -5.43 3.41
CA LEU A 38 -13.05 -5.01 4.43
C LEU A 38 -13.44 -5.62 5.77
N LEU A 39 -12.52 -6.35 6.40
CA LEU A 39 -12.78 -6.92 7.72
C LEU A 39 -12.53 -5.88 8.82
N MET A 40 -13.07 -6.14 10.01
CA MET A 40 -12.80 -5.33 11.19
C MET A 40 -11.29 -5.37 11.50
N PRO A 41 -10.66 -4.25 11.92
CA PRO A 41 -9.25 -4.26 12.29
C PRO A 41 -8.97 -5.24 13.44
N GLU A 42 -7.94 -6.07 13.29
CA GLU A 42 -7.40 -6.91 14.36
C GLU A 42 -6.10 -6.30 14.93
N ASN A 43 -5.59 -6.88 16.02
CA ASN A 43 -4.45 -6.33 16.75
C ASN A 43 -3.14 -6.30 15.93
N THR A 44 -2.92 -7.26 15.02
CA THR A 44 -1.62 -7.48 14.35
C THR A 44 -1.62 -7.14 12.85
N THR A 45 -2.73 -7.36 12.14
CA THR A 45 -2.86 -6.99 10.73
C THR A 45 -4.33 -6.80 10.37
N GLU A 46 -4.60 -5.81 9.53
CA GLU A 46 -5.91 -5.72 8.89
C GLU A 46 -6.00 -6.71 7.72
N ARG A 47 -7.22 -7.12 7.38
CA ARG A 47 -7.50 -8.14 6.36
C ARG A 47 -8.68 -7.75 5.47
N ILE A 48 -8.74 -8.34 4.29
CA ILE A 48 -9.92 -8.32 3.41
C ILE A 48 -10.34 -9.75 3.07
N THR A 49 -11.61 -9.93 2.74
CA THR A 49 -12.03 -11.07 1.90
C THR A 49 -12.25 -10.61 0.47
N LEU A 50 -11.89 -11.48 -0.48
CA LEU A 50 -12.14 -11.32 -1.90
C LEU A 50 -12.91 -12.54 -2.39
N THR A 51 -14.16 -12.35 -2.78
CA THR A 51 -15.02 -13.42 -3.30
C THR A 51 -15.03 -13.37 -4.83
N THR A 52 -14.44 -14.38 -5.47
CA THR A 52 -14.50 -14.57 -6.94
C THR A 52 -15.68 -15.47 -7.32
N GLU A 53 -15.83 -15.81 -8.60
CA GLU A 53 -16.83 -16.80 -9.04
C GLU A 53 -16.53 -18.22 -8.53
N GLU A 54 -15.26 -18.53 -8.28
CA GLU A 54 -14.80 -19.88 -7.93
C GLU A 54 -14.69 -20.08 -6.41
N GLN A 55 -14.13 -19.09 -5.69
CA GLN A 55 -13.84 -19.23 -4.27
C GLN A 55 -13.68 -17.89 -3.56
N GLU A 56 -13.62 -17.95 -2.23
CA GLU A 56 -13.31 -16.81 -1.38
C GLU A 56 -11.87 -16.90 -0.87
N TYR A 57 -11.15 -15.78 -0.98
CA TYR A 57 -9.80 -15.61 -0.47
C TYR A 57 -9.79 -14.64 0.71
N THR A 58 -8.88 -14.83 1.66
CA THR A 58 -8.61 -13.85 2.71
C THR A 58 -7.17 -13.40 2.66
N PHE A 59 -6.95 -12.10 2.49
CA PHE A 59 -5.60 -11.50 2.40
C PHE A 59 -5.34 -10.58 3.57
N ALA A 60 -4.13 -10.64 4.13
CA ALA A 60 -3.62 -9.67 5.08
C ALA A 60 -3.10 -8.42 4.36
N ALA A 61 -3.10 -7.28 5.05
CA ALA A 61 -2.71 -5.99 4.47
C ALA A 61 -1.30 -5.98 3.86
N ASN A 62 -0.34 -6.70 4.45
CA ASN A 62 1.02 -6.83 3.90
C ASN A 62 1.11 -7.67 2.62
N GLN A 63 0.06 -8.40 2.25
CA GLN A 63 -0.01 -9.16 1.00
C GLN A 63 -0.61 -8.34 -0.16
N LEU A 64 -1.03 -7.09 0.10
CA LEU A 64 -1.81 -6.27 -0.82
C LEU A 64 -1.03 -5.02 -1.24
N LEU A 65 -0.78 -4.85 -2.54
CA LEU A 65 -0.21 -3.64 -3.11
C LEU A 65 -1.26 -2.55 -3.29
N GLU A 66 -2.44 -2.94 -3.76
CA GLU A 66 -3.59 -2.06 -3.96
C GLU A 66 -4.87 -2.89 -3.86
N VAL A 67 -5.92 -2.27 -3.33
CA VAL A 67 -7.27 -2.83 -3.35
C VAL A 67 -8.19 -1.74 -3.89
N LYS A 68 -9.00 -2.06 -4.88
CA LYS A 68 -10.12 -1.24 -5.30
C LYS A 68 -11.40 -1.83 -4.74
N LYS A 69 -12.18 -1.01 -4.04
CA LYS A 69 -13.51 -1.37 -3.58
C LYS A 69 -14.44 -0.19 -3.86
N ASP A 70 -15.50 -0.43 -4.63
CA ASP A 70 -16.37 0.62 -5.16
C ASP A 70 -15.53 1.68 -5.91
N ASP A 71 -15.63 2.95 -5.51
CA ASP A 71 -14.85 4.08 -6.04
C ASP A 71 -13.58 4.39 -5.24
N ASP A 72 -13.33 3.63 -4.17
CA ASP A 72 -12.23 3.87 -3.25
C ASP A 72 -11.04 2.94 -3.51
N TYR A 73 -9.85 3.45 -3.21
CA TYR A 73 -8.61 2.70 -3.30
C TYR A 73 -8.01 2.55 -1.91
N TYR A 74 -7.44 1.38 -1.63
CA TYR A 74 -6.80 1.07 -0.37
C TYR A 74 -5.41 0.48 -0.61
N LYS A 75 -4.55 0.60 0.39
CA LYS A 75 -3.19 0.06 0.36
C LYS A 75 -2.80 -0.50 1.72
N GLY A 76 -2.06 -1.60 1.74
CA GLY A 76 -1.34 -2.05 2.92
C GLY A 76 -0.20 -1.11 3.27
N VAL A 77 -0.24 -0.53 4.46
CA VAL A 77 0.78 0.42 4.95
C VAL A 77 1.28 -0.04 6.31
N ARG A 78 2.60 -0.12 6.46
CA ARG A 78 3.24 -0.36 7.75
C ARG A 78 3.03 0.87 8.64
N PHE A 79 2.45 0.65 9.81
CA PHE A 79 2.10 1.70 10.77
C PHE A 79 2.50 1.23 12.16
N GLY A 80 3.66 1.71 12.63
CA GLY A 80 4.29 1.19 13.84
C GLY A 80 4.74 -0.27 13.65
N ASP A 81 4.22 -1.15 14.49
CA ASP A 81 4.52 -2.59 14.53
C ASP A 81 3.52 -3.45 13.72
N LYS A 82 2.49 -2.84 13.13
CA LYS A 82 1.44 -3.56 12.38
C LYS A 82 1.23 -3.03 10.97
N TYR A 83 0.60 -3.84 10.13
CA TYR A 83 0.15 -3.46 8.79
C TYR A 83 -1.33 -3.09 8.82
N ARG A 84 -1.65 -1.86 8.39
CA ARG A 84 -3.02 -1.35 8.29
C ARG A 84 -3.45 -1.26 6.83
N LEU A 85 -4.73 -1.46 6.58
CA LEU A 85 -5.32 -1.20 5.27
C LEU A 85 -5.85 0.24 5.27
N MET A 86 -5.20 1.12 4.51
CA MET A 86 -5.52 2.55 4.53
C MET A 86 -6.21 2.99 3.25
N LYS A 87 -7.28 3.77 3.37
CA LYS A 87 -8.02 4.39 2.25
C LYS A 87 -7.22 5.55 1.68
N ARG A 88 -6.98 5.57 0.38
CA ARG A 88 -6.19 6.59 -0.31
C ARG A 88 -7.06 7.81 -0.66
N LEU A 89 -6.65 9.00 -0.20
CA LEU A 89 -7.32 10.27 -0.53
C LEU A 89 -6.64 11.01 -1.69
N THR A 90 -5.32 10.94 -1.78
CA THR A 90 -4.52 11.53 -2.86
C THR A 90 -3.47 10.54 -3.33
N LYS A 91 -2.98 10.69 -4.56
CA LYS A 91 -1.84 9.93 -5.10
C LYS A 91 -0.70 10.90 -5.43
N GLY A 92 0.53 10.42 -5.39
CA GLY A 92 1.71 11.21 -5.75
C GLY A 92 2.94 10.77 -4.97
N TYR A 93 3.99 11.58 -5.01
CA TYR A 93 5.18 11.34 -4.19
C TYR A 93 4.81 11.36 -2.70
N LEU A 94 4.01 12.33 -2.29
CA LEU A 94 3.37 12.40 -0.99
C LEU A 94 1.93 11.90 -1.13
N THR A 95 1.63 10.77 -0.54
CA THR A 95 0.30 10.14 -0.57
C THR A 95 -0.41 10.41 0.75
N LEU A 96 -1.64 10.91 0.69
CA LEU A 96 -2.50 11.08 1.86
C LEU A 96 -3.46 9.90 1.95
N PHE A 97 -3.52 9.32 3.14
CA PHE A 97 -4.39 8.22 3.48
C PHE A 97 -5.32 8.58 4.64
N GLU A 98 -6.41 7.84 4.75
CA GLU A 98 -7.20 7.66 5.96
C GLU A 98 -7.03 6.22 6.48
N TYR A 99 -6.99 6.08 7.79
CA TYR A 99 -6.99 4.79 8.48
C TYR A 99 -8.08 4.76 9.55
N ARG A 100 -8.36 3.54 10.01
CA ARG A 100 -9.35 3.25 11.04
C ARG A 100 -8.65 3.08 12.38
N TYR A 101 -9.31 3.49 13.46
CA TYR A 101 -8.92 3.04 14.79
C TYR A 101 -9.29 1.56 14.97
N ASP A 102 -8.68 0.93 15.95
CA ASP A 102 -8.98 -0.44 16.32
C ASP A 102 -10.48 -0.55 16.69
N ASP A 103 -11.10 -1.68 16.38
CA ASP A 103 -12.53 -1.93 16.59
C ASP A 103 -13.51 -0.97 15.87
N SER A 104 -13.05 -0.28 14.80
CA SER A 104 -13.89 0.64 14.03
C SER A 104 -13.85 0.36 12.53
N PHE A 105 -15.00 0.53 11.86
CA PHE A 105 -15.09 0.58 10.39
C PHE A 105 -14.91 1.99 9.82
N HIS A 106 -14.88 3.01 10.67
CA HIS A 106 -14.82 4.40 10.24
C HIS A 106 -13.38 4.82 9.88
N PHE A 107 -13.17 5.16 8.62
CA PHE A 107 -11.97 5.83 8.14
C PHE A 107 -12.07 7.32 8.46
N GLY A 108 -11.09 7.86 9.20
CA GLY A 108 -11.13 9.28 9.55
C GLY A 108 -9.84 9.84 10.16
N ALA A 109 -8.97 8.99 10.70
CA ALA A 109 -7.63 9.42 11.07
C ALA A 109 -6.74 9.48 9.83
N GLN A 110 -5.87 10.48 9.70
CA GLN A 110 -5.12 10.74 8.47
C GLN A 110 -3.64 10.44 8.62
N TYR A 111 -3.05 9.87 7.58
CA TYR A 111 -1.65 9.47 7.52
C TYR A 111 -1.02 9.92 6.21
N LEU A 112 0.20 10.45 6.29
CA LEU A 112 1.02 10.79 5.13
C LEU A 112 2.08 9.73 4.94
N LEU A 113 2.30 9.36 3.68
CA LEU A 113 3.38 8.45 3.27
C LEU A 113 4.10 9.04 2.07
N LYS A 114 5.42 9.20 2.19
CA LYS A 114 6.29 9.58 1.08
C LYS A 114 6.65 8.35 0.24
N ALA A 115 7.10 8.59 -0.99
CA ALA A 115 7.55 7.54 -1.89
C ALA A 115 8.77 6.74 -1.37
N ASN A 116 9.56 7.32 -0.46
CA ASN A 116 10.70 6.66 0.17
C ASN A 116 10.32 5.76 1.37
N GLY A 117 9.03 5.66 1.72
CA GLY A 117 8.54 4.87 2.85
C GLY A 117 8.37 5.66 4.16
N ASP A 118 8.93 6.87 4.26
CA ASP A 118 8.74 7.70 5.45
C ASP A 118 7.28 8.13 5.57
N GLY A 119 6.72 7.98 6.77
CA GLY A 119 5.35 8.39 7.02
C GLY A 119 5.14 9.05 8.37
N MET A 120 4.02 9.75 8.49
CA MET A 120 3.60 10.38 9.74
C MET A 120 2.08 10.48 9.82
N GLU A 121 1.54 10.35 11.03
CA GLU A 121 0.17 10.77 11.31
C GLU A 121 0.04 12.27 11.12
N VAL A 122 -1.09 12.74 10.56
CA VAL A 122 -1.34 14.17 10.40
C VAL A 122 -1.80 14.74 11.75
N PRO A 123 -0.96 15.54 12.43
CA PRO A 123 -1.21 15.86 13.82
C PRO A 123 -2.22 16.99 13.95
N ASN A 124 -3.06 16.90 14.99
CA ASN A 124 -4.04 17.95 15.30
C ASN A 124 -3.37 19.16 15.94
N ILE A 125 -2.46 18.92 16.91
CA ILE A 125 -1.67 19.94 17.58
C ILE A 125 -0.31 20.05 16.88
N ALA A 126 0.24 21.27 16.80
CA ALA A 126 1.53 21.53 16.14
C ALA A 126 1.60 21.11 14.65
N PHE A 127 0.44 21.01 13.97
CA PHE A 127 0.32 20.68 12.54
C PHE A 127 1.41 21.35 11.69
N ARG A 128 1.55 22.68 11.78
CA ARG A 128 2.47 23.44 10.93
C ARG A 128 3.93 23.07 11.17
N SER A 129 4.33 22.94 12.43
CA SER A 129 5.71 22.61 12.81
C SER A 129 6.09 21.21 12.35
N ASN A 130 5.22 20.22 12.62
CA ASN A 130 5.49 18.83 12.25
C ASN A 130 5.45 18.64 10.74
N MET A 131 4.48 19.27 10.06
CA MET A 131 4.36 19.21 8.61
C MET A 131 5.53 19.91 7.91
N SER A 132 5.94 21.11 8.35
CA SER A 132 7.07 21.80 7.74
C SER A 132 8.35 20.98 7.91
N LYS A 133 8.61 20.44 9.10
CA LYS A 133 9.77 19.58 9.36
C LYS A 133 9.74 18.32 8.51
N PHE A 134 8.57 17.69 8.37
CA PHE A 134 8.43 16.48 7.57
C PHE A 134 8.70 16.72 6.09
N LEU A 135 8.39 17.91 5.55
CA LEU A 135 8.56 18.25 4.13
C LEU A 135 9.86 19.00 3.82
N GLU A 136 10.65 19.34 4.84
CA GLU A 136 11.79 20.24 4.75
C GLU A 136 12.87 19.72 3.80
N THR A 137 13.17 18.42 3.85
CA THR A 137 14.23 17.81 3.05
C THR A 137 13.89 17.77 1.57
N GLU A 138 12.64 17.49 1.22
CA GLU A 138 12.23 17.32 -0.17
C GLU A 138 11.90 18.63 -0.86
N CYS A 139 11.37 19.60 -0.11
CA CYS A 139 10.95 20.88 -0.69
C CYS A 139 11.02 22.01 0.34
N PRO A 140 12.23 22.53 0.64
CA PRO A 140 12.43 23.55 1.67
C PRO A 140 11.53 24.78 1.48
N GLY A 141 11.39 25.24 0.24
CA GLY A 141 10.54 26.38 -0.10
C GLY A 141 9.05 26.14 0.19
N PHE A 142 8.56 24.91 -0.01
CA PHE A 142 7.18 24.56 0.33
C PHE A 142 7.00 24.36 1.84
N ALA A 143 7.96 23.72 2.51
CA ALA A 143 7.99 23.59 3.96
C ALA A 143 7.91 24.96 4.66
N GLN A 144 8.61 25.97 4.13
CA GLN A 144 8.55 27.34 4.66
C GLN A 144 7.16 27.97 4.49
N LYS A 145 6.46 27.72 3.37
CA LYS A 145 5.07 28.17 3.20
C LYS A 145 4.15 27.58 4.25
N VAL A 146 4.30 26.28 4.55
CA VAL A 146 3.53 25.60 5.60
C VAL A 146 3.83 26.19 6.99
N ALA A 147 5.10 26.42 7.31
CA ALA A 147 5.51 27.08 8.55
C ALA A 147 4.91 28.49 8.69
N ASN A 148 4.86 29.24 7.59
CA ASN A 148 4.30 30.59 7.50
C ASN A 148 2.77 30.63 7.41
N LYS A 149 2.09 29.54 7.79
CA LYS A 149 0.62 29.46 7.90
C LYS A 149 -0.13 29.58 6.56
N ALA A 150 0.51 29.29 5.42
CA ALA A 150 -0.17 29.25 4.12
C ALA A 150 -1.28 28.18 4.07
N TYR A 151 -1.18 27.15 4.93
CA TYR A 151 -2.16 26.08 5.03
C TYR A 151 -2.64 25.88 6.47
N LYS A 152 -3.91 25.48 6.60
CA LYS A 152 -4.55 24.99 7.82
C LYS A 152 -4.64 23.46 7.78
N ARG A 153 -4.87 22.86 8.95
CA ARG A 153 -5.04 21.41 9.08
C ARG A 153 -6.19 20.86 8.23
N SER A 154 -7.29 21.59 8.11
CA SER A 154 -8.45 21.25 7.29
C SER A 154 -8.14 21.21 5.78
N GLU A 155 -7.05 21.85 5.36
CA GLU A 155 -6.66 21.98 3.95
C GLU A 155 -5.59 20.95 3.56
N VAL A 156 -5.36 19.91 4.39
CA VAL A 156 -4.29 18.93 4.15
C VAL A 156 -4.38 18.24 2.78
N VAL A 157 -5.59 17.97 2.28
CA VAL A 157 -5.79 17.39 0.95
C VAL A 157 -5.23 18.34 -0.13
N GLN A 158 -5.50 19.64 0.00
CA GLN A 158 -4.99 20.64 -0.94
C GLN A 158 -3.47 20.83 -0.79
N LEU A 159 -2.96 20.88 0.44
CA LEU A 159 -1.53 20.95 0.72
C LEU A 159 -0.77 19.83 0.01
N VAL A 160 -1.25 18.59 0.13
CA VAL A 160 -0.60 17.43 -0.49
C VAL A 160 -0.63 17.50 -2.02
N LYS A 161 -1.75 17.96 -2.60
CA LYS A 161 -1.84 18.21 -4.05
C LYS A 161 -0.85 19.27 -4.50
N ASP A 162 -0.79 20.40 -3.81
CA ASP A 162 0.13 21.50 -4.16
C ASP A 162 1.59 21.08 -3.99
N PHE A 163 1.91 20.31 -2.95
CA PHE A 163 3.23 19.73 -2.76
C PHE A 163 3.61 18.84 -3.95
N ASN A 164 2.77 17.86 -4.30
CA ASN A 164 3.02 16.96 -5.42
C ASN A 164 3.08 17.69 -6.78
N ASN A 165 2.44 18.85 -6.92
CA ASN A 165 2.50 19.63 -8.15
C ASN A 165 3.74 20.54 -8.23
N SER A 166 4.27 20.98 -7.10
CA SER A 166 5.32 22.03 -7.05
C SER A 166 6.70 21.53 -6.64
N CYS A 167 6.78 20.36 -6.02
CA CYS A 167 7.99 19.84 -5.41
C CYS A 167 8.50 18.55 -6.05
N THR A 168 7.70 17.94 -6.93
CA THR A 168 8.03 16.64 -7.52
C THR A 168 7.96 16.70 -9.04
N ASP A 169 9.07 17.08 -9.67
CA ASP A 169 9.32 16.82 -11.10
C ASP A 169 9.46 15.30 -11.39
N ARG A 170 9.54 14.50 -10.33
CA ARG A 170 9.50 13.05 -10.39
C ARG A 170 8.04 12.61 -10.29
N GLN A 171 7.44 12.28 -11.43
CA GLN A 171 6.28 11.39 -11.45
C GLN A 171 6.62 10.19 -10.54
N PRO A 172 5.71 9.74 -9.64
CA PRO A 172 5.91 8.49 -8.95
C PRO A 172 6.05 7.43 -10.05
N THR A 173 7.25 6.89 -10.22
CA THR A 173 7.40 5.65 -10.97
C THR A 173 6.48 4.66 -10.28
N PRO A 174 5.61 3.93 -11.01
CA PRO A 174 4.86 2.82 -10.43
C PRO A 174 5.85 2.02 -9.58
N LEU A 175 5.47 1.68 -8.34
CA LEU A 175 6.33 0.97 -7.39
C LEU A 175 7.04 -0.16 -8.15
N ASP A 176 8.31 0.06 -8.47
CA ASP A 176 9.17 -0.93 -9.06
C ASP A 176 9.60 -1.79 -7.86
N PRO A 177 9.07 -3.02 -7.71
CA PRO A 177 9.31 -3.82 -6.52
C PRO A 177 10.80 -4.14 -6.34
N ALA A 178 11.65 -3.87 -7.34
CA ALA A 178 13.07 -4.15 -7.32
C ALA A 178 13.97 -3.07 -6.68
N LYS A 179 13.47 -1.87 -6.30
CA LYS A 179 14.34 -0.76 -5.85
C LYS A 179 13.83 0.08 -4.68
N SER A 180 13.12 -0.49 -3.71
CA SER A 180 12.94 0.18 -2.41
C SER A 180 14.04 -0.24 -1.43
N ASN A 181 14.68 0.72 -0.76
CA ASN A 181 15.55 0.42 0.38
C ASN A 181 14.77 -0.19 1.57
N ASP A 182 13.44 -0.19 1.49
CA ASP A 182 12.50 -0.91 2.36
C ASP A 182 12.66 -2.45 2.22
N SER A 183 12.99 -2.93 1.01
CA SER A 183 13.17 -4.37 0.75
C SER A 183 14.31 -4.99 1.58
N LEU A 184 15.36 -4.22 1.87
CA LEU A 184 16.47 -4.66 2.70
C LEU A 184 16.09 -4.74 4.19
N TYR A 185 15.23 -3.83 4.66
CA TYR A 185 14.76 -3.84 6.04
C TYR A 185 13.75 -4.97 6.29
N ASP A 186 12.85 -5.20 5.33
CA ASP A 186 11.91 -6.31 5.38
C ASP A 186 12.63 -7.66 5.24
N LEU A 187 13.65 -7.77 4.38
CA LEU A 187 14.53 -8.93 4.31
C LEU A 187 15.29 -9.14 5.63
N ALA A 188 15.87 -8.10 6.20
CA ALA A 188 16.59 -8.20 7.47
C ALA A 188 15.68 -8.69 8.60
N THR A 189 14.44 -8.17 8.66
CA THR A 189 13.45 -8.58 9.65
C THR A 189 13.04 -10.04 9.45
N LEU A 190 12.79 -10.45 8.20
CA LEU A 190 12.47 -11.84 7.86
C LEU A 190 13.59 -12.81 8.23
N LEU A 191 14.85 -12.42 7.99
CA LEU A 191 16.03 -13.23 8.35
C LEU A 191 16.19 -13.38 9.87
N VAL A 192 15.93 -12.33 10.64
CA VAL A 192 15.96 -12.38 12.12
C VAL A 192 14.90 -13.34 12.66
N ASP A 193 13.68 -13.30 12.12
CA ASP A 193 12.61 -14.21 12.55
C ASP A 193 12.92 -15.67 12.22
N ILE A 194 13.52 -15.94 11.05
CA ILE A 194 13.96 -17.28 10.67
C ILE A 194 15.08 -17.77 11.58
N GLN A 195 16.08 -16.94 11.89
CA GLN A 195 17.16 -17.29 12.80
C GLN A 195 16.64 -17.63 14.21
N LYS A 196 15.69 -16.84 14.72
CA LYS A 196 15.09 -17.08 16.02
C LYS A 196 14.36 -18.43 16.08
N ARG A 197 13.61 -18.76 15.03
CA ARG A 197 12.90 -20.04 14.89
C ARG A 197 13.84 -21.23 14.76
N GLN A 198 14.92 -21.06 13.99
CA GLN A 198 15.96 -22.08 13.86
C GLN A 198 16.67 -22.32 15.21
N ALA A 199 16.97 -21.25 15.95
CA ALA A 199 17.58 -21.34 17.27
C ALA A 199 16.67 -21.99 18.32
N SER A 200 15.34 -21.84 18.18
CA SER A 200 14.36 -22.50 19.05
C SER A 200 13.98 -23.92 18.60
N GLY A 201 14.53 -24.42 17.49
CA GLY A 201 14.14 -25.71 16.90
C GLY A 201 12.71 -25.73 16.35
N GLU A 202 12.09 -24.56 16.15
CA GLU A 202 10.74 -24.42 15.63
C GLU A 202 10.74 -24.60 14.11
N LYS A 203 9.73 -25.29 13.58
CA LYS A 203 9.57 -25.49 12.14
C LYS A 203 9.36 -24.14 11.44
N ILE A 204 10.17 -23.85 10.42
CA ILE A 204 10.05 -22.62 9.65
C ILE A 204 8.84 -22.73 8.70
N PRO A 205 7.87 -21.80 8.78
CA PRO A 205 6.70 -21.81 7.92
C PRO A 205 7.04 -21.65 6.43
N ALA A 206 6.27 -22.32 5.56
CA ALA A 206 6.50 -22.31 4.12
C ALA A 206 6.44 -20.91 3.50
N TYR A 207 5.57 -20.03 4.01
CA TYR A 207 5.43 -18.66 3.51
C TYR A 207 6.68 -17.81 3.75
N MET A 208 7.47 -18.08 4.81
CA MET A 208 8.72 -17.35 5.08
C MET A 208 9.79 -17.70 4.05
N ILE A 209 9.83 -18.97 3.63
CA ILE A 209 10.74 -19.44 2.58
C ILE A 209 10.32 -18.84 1.23
N GLN A 210 9.03 -18.83 0.92
CA GLN A 210 8.50 -18.21 -0.30
C GLN A 210 8.78 -16.70 -0.35
N ALA A 211 8.66 -16.01 0.79
CA ALA A 211 9.03 -14.61 0.89
C ALA A 211 10.54 -14.41 0.63
N LEU A 212 11.44 -15.24 1.20
CA LEU A 212 12.87 -15.18 0.89
C LEU A 212 13.18 -15.42 -0.59
N GLU A 213 12.46 -16.35 -1.25
CA GLU A 213 12.61 -16.63 -2.68
C GLU A 213 12.28 -15.40 -3.53
N SER A 214 11.23 -14.67 -3.19
CA SER A 214 10.88 -13.42 -3.90
C SER A 214 11.97 -12.33 -3.82
N TYR A 215 12.79 -12.33 -2.75
CA TYR A 215 13.94 -11.41 -2.64
C TYR A 215 15.18 -11.92 -3.40
N ALA A 216 15.34 -13.24 -3.57
CA ALA A 216 16.48 -13.84 -4.25
C ALA A 216 16.44 -13.68 -5.79
N ASP A 217 15.28 -13.36 -6.35
CA ASP A 217 15.09 -13.09 -7.78
C ASP A 217 15.32 -11.60 -8.15
N GLN A 218 15.47 -10.71 -7.16
CA GLN A 218 15.63 -9.26 -7.33
C GLN A 218 17.08 -8.76 -7.11
N ASP A 219 18.09 -9.40 -7.72
CA ASP A 219 19.53 -9.01 -7.60
C ASP A 219 20.20 -9.20 -6.22
N VAL A 220 19.59 -9.92 -5.27
CA VAL A 220 20.20 -10.23 -3.96
C VAL A 220 20.94 -11.60 -3.96
N ASN A 221 22.26 -11.50 -4.13
CA ASN A 221 23.38 -12.35 -3.73
C ASN A 221 23.22 -13.89 -3.60
N LYS A 222 24.18 -14.63 -4.18
CA LYS A 222 24.37 -16.11 -4.13
C LYS A 222 24.26 -16.73 -2.72
N ALA A 223 24.58 -15.96 -1.68
CA ALA A 223 24.46 -16.36 -0.28
C ALA A 223 23.01 -16.60 0.18
N LEU A 224 22.05 -15.83 -0.34
CA LEU A 224 20.63 -15.96 0.01
C LEU A 224 20.04 -17.25 -0.57
N LYS A 225 20.40 -17.60 -1.81
CA LYS A 225 20.02 -18.89 -2.42
C LYS A 225 20.57 -20.08 -1.64
N GLY A 226 21.83 -20.01 -1.19
CA GLY A 226 22.42 -21.05 -0.33
C GLY A 226 21.71 -21.20 1.02
N LEU A 227 21.22 -20.11 1.61
CA LEU A 227 20.39 -20.17 2.82
C LEU A 227 19.06 -20.88 2.54
N ILE A 228 18.36 -20.50 1.46
CA ILE A 228 17.07 -21.09 1.08
C ILE A 228 17.19 -22.60 0.87
N ASP A 229 18.24 -23.05 0.19
CA ASP A 229 18.48 -24.48 -0.07
C ASP A 229 18.69 -25.26 1.23
N ASN A 230 19.49 -24.72 2.16
CA ASN A 230 19.69 -25.31 3.49
C ASN A 230 18.37 -25.42 4.28
N LEU A 231 17.55 -24.38 4.24
CA LEU A 231 16.25 -24.37 4.93
C LEU A 231 15.30 -25.42 4.37
N LYS A 232 15.28 -25.63 3.04
CA LYS A 232 14.48 -26.67 2.40
C LYS A 232 14.94 -28.08 2.79
N THR A 233 16.24 -28.30 2.93
CA THR A 233 16.79 -29.60 3.35
C THR A 233 16.61 -29.90 4.85
N SER A 234 16.31 -28.90 5.68
CA SER A 234 16.09 -29.07 7.13
C SER A 234 14.66 -29.47 7.52
N ARG A 235 13.80 -29.77 6.53
CA ARG A 235 12.41 -30.21 6.74
C ARG A 235 12.28 -31.65 7.21
#